data_AF-A0A3D5DVT6-F1
#
_entry.id   AF-A0A3D5DVT6-F1
#
_cell.length_a   1.000
_cell.length_b   1.000
_cell.length_c   1.000
_cell.angle_alpha   90.00
_cell.angle_beta   90.00
_cell.angle_gamma   90.00
#
_symmetry.space_group_name_H-M   'P 1'
#
loop_
_entity.id
_entity.type
_entity.pdbx_description
1 polymer ?
#
loop_
_entity_poly.entity_id
_entity_poly.type
_entity_poly.pdbx_seq_one_letter_code
_entity_poly.pdbx_strand_id
1 'polypeptide(L)'
;MGTRASSLARLHGCGQLVFSPAAGSGAAELRRAYDAAQARIAELLDRLGRPPRLAPLPLEAGEPLPATSPYAREAFEHGVERIREYIRAGDTFQTVLSRRHDVAIPAEPLGVYRALRT
;
A
#
# COMPACT_ATOMS: atom_id res chain seq x y z
N MET A 1 -14.35 -29.77 -11.85
CA MET A 1 -15.28 -28.95 -11.06
C MET A 1 -14.57 -28.59 -9.76
N GLY A 2 -14.07 -27.36 -9.64
CA GLY A 2 -13.06 -26.98 -8.66
C GLY A 2 -13.63 -26.68 -7.27
N THR A 3 -13.20 -27.43 -6.27
CA THR A 3 -13.50 -27.17 -4.86
C THR A 3 -12.55 -26.07 -4.36
N ARG A 4 -12.98 -24.81 -4.36
CA ARG A 4 -12.29 -23.75 -3.61
C ARG A 4 -12.63 -23.94 -2.14
N ALA A 5 -11.72 -24.56 -1.38
CA ALA A 5 -11.79 -24.57 0.07
C ALA A 5 -11.40 -23.18 0.60
N SER A 6 -12.37 -22.27 0.65
CA SER A 6 -12.21 -20.95 1.29
C SER A 6 -13.02 -20.92 2.58
N SER A 7 -12.35 -20.79 3.73
CA SER A 7 -13.01 -20.45 4.99
C SER A 7 -13.22 -18.94 5.06
N LEU A 8 -14.39 -18.53 5.54
CA LEU A 8 -14.91 -17.19 5.36
C LEU A 8 -15.62 -16.79 6.65
N ALA A 9 -14.99 -15.91 7.44
CA ALA A 9 -15.59 -15.36 8.64
C ALA A 9 -15.96 -13.90 8.41
N ARG A 10 -17.20 -13.53 8.76
CA ARG A 10 -17.70 -12.16 8.66
C ARG A 10 -17.60 -11.46 10.02
N LEU A 11 -17.03 -10.27 10.03
CA LEU A 11 -17.07 -9.36 11.16
C LEU A 11 -18.36 -8.55 11.11
N HIS A 12 -18.99 -8.29 12.27
CA HIS A 12 -20.16 -7.42 12.38
C HIS A 12 -19.76 -5.98 11.97
N GLY A 13 -20.02 -5.61 10.71
CA GLY A 13 -19.63 -4.31 10.14
C GLY A 13 -18.67 -4.37 8.94
N CYS A 14 -18.84 -5.31 8.01
CA CYS A 14 -18.26 -5.33 6.65
C CYS A 14 -16.76 -5.69 6.51
N GLY A 15 -16.29 -6.71 7.24
CA GLY A 15 -14.97 -7.33 7.00
C GLY A 15 -15.07 -8.82 6.69
N GLN A 16 -14.28 -9.31 5.73
CA GLN A 16 -14.17 -10.73 5.36
C GLN A 16 -12.72 -11.19 5.50
N LEU A 17 -12.47 -12.23 6.30
CA LEU A 17 -11.18 -12.92 6.35
C LEU A 17 -11.20 -14.08 5.34
N VAL A 18 -10.15 -14.17 4.52
CA VAL A 18 -9.98 -15.22 3.51
C VAL A 18 -8.60 -15.82 3.62
N PHE A 19 -8.54 -17.16 3.64
CA PHE A 19 -7.30 -17.91 3.49
C PHE A 19 -7.34 -18.67 2.17
N SER A 20 -6.22 -18.64 1.44
CA SER A 20 -6.07 -19.37 0.19
C SER A 20 -4.89 -20.34 0.29
N PRO A 21 -5.10 -21.66 0.13
CA PRO A 21 -3.99 -22.60 0.04
C PRO A 21 -3.22 -22.41 -1.27
N ALA A 22 -1.99 -22.95 -1.32
CA ALA A 22 -1.19 -22.97 -2.53
C ALA A 22 -1.84 -23.85 -3.62
N ALA A 23 -1.63 -23.51 -4.89
CA ALA A 23 -2.13 -24.29 -6.01
C ALA A 23 -1.39 -25.64 -6.10
N GLY A 24 -2.11 -26.71 -6.44
CA GLY A 24 -1.53 -28.04 -6.65
C GLY A 24 -1.38 -28.91 -5.40
N SER A 25 -1.81 -28.44 -4.22
CA SER A 25 -1.75 -29.23 -2.98
C SER A 25 -2.63 -30.49 -3.05
N GLY A 26 -2.10 -31.60 -2.52
CA GLY A 26 -2.85 -32.85 -2.41
C GLY A 26 -3.96 -32.78 -1.35
N ALA A 27 -4.92 -33.70 -1.39
CA ALA A 27 -6.10 -33.66 -0.51
C ALA A 27 -5.77 -33.61 1.01
N ALA A 28 -4.76 -34.37 1.45
CA ALA A 28 -4.32 -34.36 2.85
C ALA A 28 -3.67 -33.01 3.26
N GLU A 29 -2.96 -32.38 2.34
CA GLU A 29 -2.34 -31.06 2.54
C GLU A 29 -3.39 -29.97 2.57
N LEU A 30 -4.38 -30.02 1.67
CA LEU A 30 -5.54 -29.11 1.68
C LEU A 30 -6.32 -29.21 2.99
N ARG A 31 -6.50 -30.42 3.54
CA ARG A 31 -7.15 -30.59 4.84
C ARG A 31 -6.35 -29.93 5.97
N ARG A 32 -5.04 -30.17 6.04
CA ARG A 32 -4.18 -29.51 7.03
C ARG A 32 -4.19 -27.99 6.89
N ALA A 33 -4.12 -27.47 5.67
CA ALA A 33 -4.18 -26.05 5.39
C ALA A 33 -5.52 -25.44 5.80
N TYR A 34 -6.63 -26.14 5.57
CA TYR A 34 -7.96 -25.72 6.02
C TYR A 34 -8.06 -25.66 7.55
N ASP A 35 -7.61 -26.70 8.25
CA ASP A 35 -7.66 -26.74 9.72
C ASP A 35 -6.78 -25.63 10.33
N ALA A 36 -5.58 -25.38 9.76
CA ALA A 36 -4.70 -24.28 10.15
C ALA A 36 -5.32 -22.90 9.87
N ALA A 37 -5.99 -22.74 8.73
CA ALA A 37 -6.68 -21.51 8.37
C ALA A 37 -7.82 -21.18 9.35
N GLN A 38 -8.60 -22.19 9.75
CA GLN A 38 -9.67 -22.03 10.74
C GLN A 38 -9.11 -21.54 12.08
N ALA A 39 -8.04 -22.15 12.58
CA ALA A 39 -7.37 -21.73 13.80
C ALA A 39 -6.85 -20.28 13.71
N ARG A 40 -6.22 -19.92 12.58
CA ARG A 40 -5.70 -18.56 12.36
C ARG A 40 -6.80 -17.52 12.25
N ILE A 41 -7.92 -17.85 11.62
CA ILE A 41 -9.09 -16.97 11.53
C ILE A 41 -9.64 -16.72 12.93
N ALA A 42 -9.83 -17.75 13.74
CA ALA A 42 -10.32 -17.60 15.11
C ALA A 42 -9.42 -16.67 15.95
N GLU A 43 -8.08 -16.82 15.83
CA GLU A 43 -7.12 -15.94 16.51
C GLU A 43 -7.22 -14.49 16.03
N LEU A 44 -7.36 -14.27 14.71
CA LEU A 44 -7.48 -12.92 14.16
C LEU A 44 -8.80 -12.26 14.58
N LEU A 45 -9.91 -12.99 14.61
CA LEU A 45 -11.20 -12.49 15.10
C LEU A 45 -11.11 -12.07 16.57
N ASP A 46 -10.49 -12.89 17.43
CA ASP A 46 -10.27 -12.55 18.84
C ASP A 46 -9.43 -11.28 18.96
N ARG A 47 -8.34 -11.16 18.19
CA ARG A 47 -7.49 -9.96 18.20
C ARG A 47 -8.22 -8.71 17.72
N LEU A 48 -9.07 -8.82 16.69
CA LEU A 48 -9.85 -7.71 16.14
C LEU A 48 -10.99 -7.28 17.05
N GLY A 49 -11.53 -8.18 17.88
CA GLY A 49 -12.53 -7.87 18.89
C GLY A 49 -12.00 -7.05 20.08
N ARG A 50 -10.67 -6.95 20.23
CA ARG A 50 -10.04 -6.17 21.30
C ARG A 50 -10.04 -4.68 20.94
N PRO A 51 -10.14 -3.77 21.93
CA PRO A 51 -10.04 -2.34 21.70
C PRO A 51 -8.76 -1.97 20.93
N PRO A 52 -8.82 -1.02 19.97
CA PRO A 52 -7.65 -0.62 19.22
C PRO A 52 -6.60 -0.02 20.16
N ARG A 53 -5.34 -0.38 19.95
CA ARG A 53 -4.21 0.11 20.75
C ARG A 53 -3.60 1.41 20.21
N LEU A 54 -4.03 1.86 19.03
CA LEU A 54 -3.46 3.03 18.38
C LEU A 54 -4.07 4.30 18.96
N ALA A 55 -3.24 5.09 19.65
CA ALA A 55 -3.62 6.45 20.03
C ALA A 55 -3.84 7.32 18.79
N PRO A 56 -4.69 8.36 18.88
CA PRO A 56 -4.77 9.41 17.86
C PRO A 56 -3.36 9.90 17.49
N LEU A 57 -3.14 10.17 16.20
CA LEU A 57 -1.88 10.75 15.73
C LEU A 57 -2.03 12.27 15.74
N PRO A 58 -1.39 13.00 16.68
CA PRO A 58 -1.35 14.46 16.58
C PRO A 58 -0.50 14.82 15.36
N LEU A 59 -1.06 15.67 14.48
CA LEU A 59 -0.34 16.25 13.36
C LEU A 59 -0.04 17.69 13.70
N GLU A 60 1.23 17.96 14.00
CA GLU A 60 1.73 19.31 14.21
C GLU A 60 2.51 19.74 12.97
N ALA A 61 2.43 21.03 12.63
CA ALA A 61 3.26 21.58 11.57
C ALA A 61 4.73 21.53 12.01
N GLY A 62 5.52 20.70 11.33
CA GLY A 62 6.96 20.59 11.53
C GLY A 62 7.75 21.45 10.54
N GLU A 63 9.05 21.56 10.79
CA GLU A 63 9.98 22.16 9.84
C GLU A 63 10.07 21.32 8.55
N PRO A 64 10.20 21.97 7.37
CA PRO A 64 10.40 21.25 6.12
C PRO A 64 11.64 20.36 6.16
N LEU A 65 11.48 19.10 5.78
CA LEU A 65 12.60 18.17 5.64
C LEU A 65 13.40 18.47 4.37
N PRO A 66 14.74 18.43 4.42
CA PRO A 66 15.56 18.60 3.23
C PRO A 66 15.30 17.45 2.25
N ALA A 67 14.97 17.80 1.01
CA ALA A 67 14.78 16.86 -0.09
C ALA A 67 15.94 16.98 -1.08
N THR A 68 16.49 15.85 -1.51
CA THR A 68 17.50 15.80 -2.58
C THR A 68 16.89 15.20 -3.83
N SER A 69 17.48 15.50 -4.98
CA SER A 69 17.13 14.86 -6.25
C SER A 69 18.40 14.66 -7.07
N PRO A 70 18.62 13.46 -7.65
CA PRO A 70 19.68 13.28 -8.62
C PRO A 70 19.38 14.02 -9.94
N TYR A 71 18.14 14.44 -10.14
CA TYR A 71 17.74 15.21 -11.32
C TYR A 71 17.66 16.70 -10.96
N ALA A 72 18.69 17.44 -11.38
CA ALA A 72 18.82 18.87 -11.13
C ALA A 72 17.58 19.66 -11.61
N ARG A 73 17.25 20.72 -10.89
CA ARG A 73 16.08 21.55 -11.17
C ARG A 73 16.16 22.18 -12.57
N GLU A 74 17.31 22.71 -12.92
CA GLU A 74 17.57 23.40 -14.18
C GLU A 74 17.40 22.42 -15.35
N ALA A 75 17.84 21.18 -15.17
CA ALA A 75 17.69 20.13 -16.16
C ALA A 75 16.23 19.65 -16.30
N PHE A 76 15.44 19.70 -15.23
CA PHE A 76 13.98 19.48 -15.29
C PHE A 76 13.29 20.62 -16.04
N GLU A 77 13.62 21.87 -15.74
CA GLU A 77 13.09 23.06 -16.43
C GLU A 77 13.41 23.04 -17.93
N HIS A 78 14.64 22.67 -18.29
CA HIS A 78 15.01 22.47 -19.70
C HIS A 78 14.18 21.36 -20.37
N GLY A 79 13.94 20.25 -19.67
CA GLY A 79 13.07 19.17 -20.15
C GLY A 79 11.64 19.64 -20.41
N VAL A 80 11.10 20.52 -19.55
CA VAL A 80 9.77 21.12 -19.72
C VAL A 80 9.71 21.98 -20.99
N GLU A 81 10.72 22.82 -21.26
CA GLU A 81 10.73 23.65 -22.47
C GLU A 81 10.79 22.80 -23.75
N ARG A 82 11.61 21.74 -23.75
CA ARG A 82 11.66 20.78 -24.86
C ARG A 82 10.32 20.09 -25.11
N ILE A 83 9.60 19.72 -24.04
CA ILE A 83 8.26 19.14 -24.16
C ILE A 83 7.28 20.12 -24.80
N ARG A 84 7.36 21.42 -24.45
CA ARG A 84 6.51 22.45 -25.07
C ARG A 84 6.77 22.59 -26.57
N GLU A 85 8.02 22.45 -27.00
CA GLU A 85 8.36 22.43 -28.43
C GLU A 85 7.70 21.25 -29.14
N TYR A 86 7.79 20.04 -28.57
CA TYR A 86 7.11 18.86 -29.11
C TYR A 86 5.59 19.02 -29.16
N ILE A 87 4.99 19.69 -28.17
CA ILE A 87 3.56 20.02 -28.22
C ILE A 87 3.24 20.95 -29.39
N ARG A 88 4.02 22.02 -29.58
CA ARG A 88 3.82 22.98 -30.68
C ARG A 88 4.04 22.33 -32.06
N ALA A 89 4.95 21.38 -32.16
CA ALA A 89 5.20 20.60 -33.37
C ALA A 89 4.07 19.59 -33.68
N GLY A 90 3.21 19.31 -32.71
CA GLY A 90 2.13 18.33 -32.84
C GLY A 90 2.55 16.90 -32.52
N ASP A 91 3.74 16.68 -31.97
CA ASP A 91 4.26 15.34 -31.63
C ASP A 91 3.53 14.71 -30.45
N THR A 92 3.06 15.54 -29.51
CA THR A 92 2.31 15.11 -28.32
C THR A 92 1.33 16.20 -27.90
N PHE A 93 0.20 15.81 -27.31
CA PHE A 93 -0.72 16.76 -26.68
C PHE A 93 -0.31 17.05 -25.23
N GLN A 94 0.27 16.06 -24.55
CA GLN A 94 0.70 16.17 -23.16
C GLN A 94 1.80 15.14 -22.87
N THR A 95 2.84 15.57 -22.16
CA THR A 95 3.87 14.68 -21.63
C THR A 95 4.02 14.90 -20.13
N VAL A 96 4.04 13.82 -19.35
CA VAL A 96 4.17 13.85 -17.89
C VAL A 96 5.63 13.63 -17.51
N LEU A 97 6.39 14.72 -17.41
CA LEU A 97 7.76 14.69 -16.89
C LEU A 97 7.74 14.61 -15.36
N SER A 98 8.52 13.70 -14.80
CA SER A 98 8.64 13.52 -13.34
C SER A 98 10.09 13.54 -12.91
N ARG A 99 10.35 13.97 -11.67
CA ARG A 99 11.65 13.83 -11.01
C ARG A 99 11.49 13.18 -9.65
N ARG A 100 12.45 12.31 -9.30
CA ARG A 100 12.47 11.64 -7.99
C ARG A 100 12.97 12.62 -6.93
N HIS A 101 12.30 12.66 -5.79
CA HIS A 101 12.77 13.31 -4.58
C HIS A 101 13.06 12.27 -3.52
N ASP A 102 14.24 12.36 -2.93
CA ASP A 102 14.70 11.51 -1.85
C ASP A 102 14.69 12.35 -0.56
N VAL A 103 13.96 11.89 0.46
CA VAL A 103 13.80 12.59 1.76
C VAL A 103 14.10 11.60 2.88
N ALA A 104 15.00 11.97 3.79
CA ALA A 104 15.25 11.20 4.99
C ALA A 104 14.11 11.44 5.99
N ILE A 105 13.28 10.43 6.21
CA ILE A 105 12.13 10.51 7.12
C ILE A 105 12.47 9.72 8.38
N PRO A 106 12.60 10.37 9.55
CA PRO A 106 12.91 9.69 10.82
C PRO A 106 11.67 9.01 11.45
N ALA A 107 10.50 9.15 10.84
CA ALA A 107 9.26 8.57 11.31
C ALA A 107 9.07 7.11 10.85
N GLU A 108 8.37 6.33 11.67
CA GLU A 108 7.94 4.97 11.32
C GLU A 108 7.04 4.97 10.08
N PRO A 109 7.17 4.00 9.14
CA PRO A 109 6.39 3.97 7.90
C PRO A 109 4.87 4.02 8.09
N LEU A 110 4.36 3.34 9.12
CA LEU A 110 2.93 3.40 9.45
C LEU A 110 2.52 4.80 9.93
N GLY A 111 3.41 5.52 10.63
CA GLY A 111 3.19 6.91 11.03
C GLY A 111 3.06 7.83 9.82
N VAL A 112 3.94 7.68 8.83
CA VAL A 112 3.88 8.43 7.56
C VAL A 112 2.57 8.16 6.83
N TYR A 113 2.19 6.89 6.68
CA TYR A 113 0.91 6.52 6.06
C TYR A 113 -0.29 7.15 6.80
N ARG A 114 -0.29 7.10 8.13
CA ARG A 114 -1.37 7.67 8.95
C ARG A 114 -1.47 9.19 8.79
N ALA A 115 -0.33 9.89 8.70
CA ALA A 115 -0.30 11.32 8.44
C ALA A 115 -0.87 11.68 7.07
N LEU A 116 -0.56 10.90 6.02
CA LEU A 116 -1.04 11.14 4.65
C LEU A 116 -2.51 10.77 4.42
N ARG A 117 -3.07 9.88 5.24
CA ARG A 117 -4.47 9.42 5.12
C ARG A 117 -5.47 10.38 5.77
N THR A 118 -5.03 11.20 6.73
CA THR A 118 -5.89 12.09 7.51
C THR A 118 -6.18 13.36 6.74
#